data_AF-A0AAX4HU00-F1
#
_entry.id   AF-A0AAX4HU00-F1
#
_cell.length_a   1.000
_cell.length_b   1.000
_cell.length_c   1.000
_cell.angle_alpha   90.00
_cell.angle_beta   90.00
_cell.angle_gamma   90.00
#
_symmetry.space_group_name_H-M   'P 1'
#
loop_
_entity.id
_entity.type
_entity.pdbx_description
1 polymer ?
#
loop_
_entity_poly.entity_id
_entity_poly.type
_entity_poly.pdbx_seq_one_letter_code
_entity_poly.pdbx_strand_id
1 'polypeptide(L)'
;MLYVMTLLLSFSVFAELEPMSLRMRECMTNVFDRAGFDKSKQHKLLVGQGDRAFDKRVRAFVEQARPAVYEKHTKARNPAEAAEMSKKHAQYMPGIVRERLERRALRMDTPGVLRENQGTLFKFVKFESPVGYDLGKPTYFMRVEIGPTGEFHGHPMSPNRVRDSIGDADFKALSE
;
A
#
# COMPACT_ATOMS: atom_id res chain seq x y z
N MET A 1 -67.44 -2.97 -10.09
CA MET A 1 -66.48 -4.00 -9.65
C MET A 1 -65.73 -4.48 -10.87
N LEU A 2 -64.49 -4.03 -11.07
CA LEU A 2 -63.57 -4.58 -12.07
C LEU A 2 -62.13 -4.30 -11.59
N TYR A 3 -61.36 -5.39 -11.51
CA TYR A 3 -59.91 -5.57 -11.38
C TYR A 3 -59.00 -4.32 -11.30
N VAL A 4 -58.15 -4.28 -10.27
CA VAL A 4 -56.77 -3.75 -10.40
C VAL A 4 -55.81 -4.68 -9.68
N MET A 5 -54.88 -5.22 -10.47
CA MET A 5 -53.83 -6.14 -10.09
C MET A 5 -52.78 -5.50 -9.18
N THR A 6 -52.29 -6.32 -8.27
CA THR A 6 -51.14 -6.11 -7.40
C THR A 6 -49.86 -5.83 -8.21
N LEU A 7 -49.28 -4.64 -8.03
CA LEU A 7 -47.97 -4.26 -8.56
C LEU A 7 -46.96 -4.27 -7.40
N LEU A 8 -46.17 -5.33 -7.33
CA LEU A 8 -44.97 -5.42 -6.50
C LEU A 8 -43.78 -4.95 -7.33
N LEU A 9 -43.27 -3.76 -7.02
CA LEU A 9 -41.98 -3.26 -7.50
C LEU A 9 -41.33 -2.43 -6.39
N SER A 10 -40.25 -2.94 -5.81
CA SER A 10 -39.11 -2.09 -5.46
C SER A 10 -37.85 -2.91 -5.13
N PHE A 11 -37.01 -3.04 -6.15
CA PHE A 11 -35.55 -2.86 -6.15
C PHE A 11 -34.71 -3.55 -5.07
N SER A 12 -34.28 -4.78 -5.36
CA SER A 12 -33.00 -5.30 -4.88
C SER A 12 -31.87 -4.65 -5.68
N VAL A 13 -31.16 -3.70 -5.09
CA VAL A 13 -29.88 -3.20 -5.64
C VAL A 13 -28.81 -4.24 -5.30
N PHE A 14 -28.73 -5.30 -6.09
CA PHE A 14 -27.51 -6.07 -6.22
C PHE A 14 -26.58 -5.27 -7.13
N ALA A 15 -25.62 -4.56 -6.54
CA ALA A 15 -24.48 -4.07 -7.29
C ALA A 15 -23.68 -5.29 -7.77
N GLU A 16 -23.96 -5.73 -8.98
CA GLU A 16 -23.13 -6.65 -9.73
C GLU A 16 -21.73 -6.03 -9.84
N LEU A 17 -20.81 -6.54 -9.04
CA LEU A 17 -19.38 -6.41 -9.27
C LEU A 17 -19.09 -7.11 -10.60
N GLU A 18 -19.16 -6.36 -11.69
CA GLU A 18 -18.65 -6.75 -13.00
C GLU A 18 -17.29 -7.46 -12.80
N PRO A 19 -17.16 -8.74 -13.18
CA PRO A 19 -15.89 -9.44 -13.04
C PRO A 19 -14.89 -8.75 -13.94
N MET A 20 -13.90 -8.11 -13.31
CA MET A 20 -12.71 -7.49 -13.93
C MET A 20 -12.36 -8.17 -15.25
N SER A 21 -12.57 -7.45 -16.36
CA SER A 21 -12.42 -7.99 -17.72
C SER A 21 -11.08 -8.70 -17.88
N LEU A 22 -11.06 -9.80 -18.63
CA LEU A 22 -9.83 -10.57 -18.91
C LEU A 22 -8.68 -9.67 -19.41
N ARG A 23 -9.00 -8.58 -20.12
CA ARG A 23 -8.05 -7.54 -20.55
C ARG A 23 -7.35 -6.80 -19.41
N MET A 24 -8.01 -6.56 -18.28
CA MET A 24 -7.36 -5.95 -17.11
C MET A 24 -6.43 -6.94 -16.41
N ARG A 25 -6.79 -8.23 -16.35
CA ARG A 25 -5.91 -9.29 -15.80
C ARG A 25 -4.65 -9.46 -16.65
N GLU A 26 -4.79 -9.48 -17.97
CA GLU A 26 -3.67 -9.53 -18.91
C GLU A 26 -2.84 -8.24 -18.93
N CYS A 27 -3.45 -7.08 -18.67
CA CYS A 27 -2.71 -5.83 -18.55
C CYS A 27 -1.83 -5.84 -17.29
N MET A 28 -2.32 -6.37 -16.16
CA MET A 28 -1.63 -6.33 -14.87
C MET A 28 -0.52 -7.37 -14.72
N THR A 29 -0.69 -8.60 -15.22
CA THR A 29 0.44 -9.57 -15.31
C THR A 29 1.50 -9.09 -16.29
N ASN A 30 1.11 -8.38 -17.36
CA ASN A 30 2.04 -7.76 -18.29
C ASN A 30 2.61 -6.41 -17.82
N VAL A 31 2.09 -5.75 -16.78
CA VAL A 31 2.65 -4.44 -16.38
C VAL A 31 4.08 -4.63 -15.92
N PHE A 32 4.42 -5.67 -15.16
CA PHE A 32 5.79 -5.87 -14.68
C PHE A 32 6.72 -6.46 -15.74
N ASP A 33 6.26 -7.41 -16.57
CA ASP A 33 7.06 -7.97 -17.67
C ASP A 33 7.23 -6.98 -18.85
N ARG A 34 6.22 -6.15 -19.19
CA ARG A 34 6.36 -5.05 -20.19
C ARG A 34 6.99 -3.78 -19.63
N ALA A 35 7.01 -3.60 -18.31
CA ALA A 35 7.75 -2.52 -17.67
C ALA A 35 9.26 -2.76 -17.61
N GLY A 36 9.75 -3.91 -18.11
CA GLY A 36 11.18 -4.23 -18.08
C GLY A 36 11.73 -4.31 -16.65
N PHE A 37 10.91 -4.79 -15.69
CA PHE A 37 11.43 -5.10 -14.36
C PHE A 37 12.40 -6.26 -14.48
N ASP A 38 13.67 -5.97 -14.26
CA ASP A 38 14.70 -6.98 -14.20
C ASP A 38 14.65 -7.62 -12.81
N LYS A 39 14.15 -8.85 -12.75
CA LYS A 39 14.01 -9.65 -11.51
C LYS A 39 15.34 -9.86 -10.78
N SER A 40 16.48 -9.57 -11.43
CA SER A 40 17.82 -9.63 -10.84
C SER A 40 18.32 -8.30 -10.27
N LYS A 41 17.61 -7.18 -10.48
CA LYS A 41 18.04 -5.84 -10.08
C LYS A 41 17.18 -5.29 -8.96
N GLN A 42 17.80 -5.02 -7.81
CA GLN A 42 17.21 -4.10 -6.83
C GLN A 42 17.13 -2.71 -7.48
N HIS A 43 15.92 -2.27 -7.83
CA HIS A 43 15.71 -0.92 -8.33
C HIS A 43 15.89 0.07 -7.18
N LYS A 44 17.11 0.58 -7.01
CA LYS A 44 17.44 1.67 -6.10
C LYS A 44 16.83 2.95 -6.64
N LEU A 45 15.57 3.20 -6.31
CA LEU A 45 15.00 4.52 -6.49
C LEU A 45 15.03 5.24 -5.14
N LEU A 46 16.02 6.11 -5.00
CA LEU A 46 15.74 7.40 -4.41
C LEU A 46 14.92 8.15 -5.46
N VAL A 47 13.73 8.61 -5.08
CA VAL A 47 12.88 9.45 -5.93
C VAL A 47 13.74 10.52 -6.61
N GLY A 48 13.78 10.53 -7.95
CA GLY A 48 14.51 11.54 -8.73
C GLY A 48 15.82 11.09 -9.40
N GLN A 49 16.26 9.83 -9.23
CA GLN A 49 17.45 9.29 -9.91
C GLN A 49 17.17 8.10 -10.84
N GLY A 50 15.90 7.77 -11.09
CA GLY A 50 15.47 6.62 -11.88
C GLY A 50 15.27 6.89 -13.38
N ASP A 51 15.16 5.81 -14.15
CA ASP A 51 14.70 5.83 -15.55
C ASP A 51 13.33 6.52 -15.64
N ARG A 52 13.22 7.60 -16.43
CA ARG A 52 11.97 8.36 -16.61
C ARG A 52 10.80 7.47 -17.04
N ALA A 53 11.06 6.43 -17.82
CA ALA A 53 10.02 5.48 -18.24
C ALA A 53 9.53 4.63 -17.07
N PHE A 54 10.43 4.22 -16.17
CA PHE A 54 10.10 3.53 -14.92
C PHE A 54 9.22 4.41 -14.02
N ASP A 55 9.62 5.66 -13.79
CA ASP A 55 8.86 6.60 -12.97
C ASP A 55 7.44 6.79 -13.49
N LYS A 56 7.28 6.91 -14.81
CA LYS A 56 5.95 7.05 -15.43
C LYS A 56 5.07 5.82 -15.19
N ARG A 57 5.64 4.61 -15.28
CA ARG A 57 4.90 3.36 -15.05
C ARG A 57 4.51 3.20 -13.59
N VAL A 58 5.41 3.48 -12.65
CA VAL A 58 5.11 3.44 -11.22
C VAL A 58 4.03 4.46 -10.87
N ARG A 59 4.10 5.69 -11.39
CA ARG A 59 3.05 6.70 -11.19
C ARG A 59 1.68 6.21 -11.68
N ALA A 60 1.60 5.69 -12.90
CA ALA A 60 0.37 5.15 -13.44
C ALA A 60 -0.18 3.99 -12.58
N PHE A 61 0.70 3.11 -12.11
CA PHE A 61 0.32 2.00 -11.24
C PHE A 61 -0.20 2.48 -9.88
N VAL A 62 0.45 3.46 -9.25
CA VAL A 62 0.00 4.09 -8.00
C VAL A 62 -1.33 4.81 -8.18
N GLU A 63 -1.54 5.49 -9.30
CA GLU A 63 -2.79 6.21 -9.60
C GLU A 63 -3.99 5.25 -9.74
N GLN A 64 -3.78 4.08 -10.32
CA GLN A 64 -4.82 3.05 -10.50
C GLN A 64 -5.01 2.16 -9.26
N ALA A 65 -4.07 2.19 -8.33
CA ALA A 65 -4.12 1.33 -7.15
C ALA A 65 -5.25 1.75 -6.19
N ARG A 66 -5.91 0.74 -5.60
CA ARG A 66 -7.02 0.93 -4.66
C ARG A 66 -6.65 0.46 -3.26
N PRO A 67 -7.14 1.12 -2.20
CA PRO A 67 -6.84 0.70 -0.84
C PRO A 67 -7.43 -0.70 -0.59
N ALA A 68 -6.65 -1.57 0.05
CA ALA A 68 -7.13 -2.87 0.49
C ALA A 68 -8.00 -2.72 1.75
N VAL A 69 -9.06 -3.51 1.84
CA VAL A 69 -9.81 -3.70 3.10
C VAL A 69 -8.93 -4.53 4.03
N TYR A 70 -8.19 -3.86 4.92
CA TYR A 70 -7.14 -4.49 5.73
C TYR A 70 -7.09 -3.92 7.15
N GLU A 71 -7.86 -4.53 8.05
CA GLU A 71 -8.07 -4.03 9.42
C GLU A 71 -7.00 -4.48 10.42
N LYS A 72 -6.07 -5.36 10.00
CA LYS A 72 -5.10 -5.99 10.91
C LYS A 72 -4.26 -4.98 11.70
N HIS A 73 -4.00 -3.81 11.12
CA HIS A 73 -3.14 -2.77 11.67
C HIS A 73 -3.91 -1.59 12.27
N THR A 74 -5.25 -1.61 12.32
CA THR A 74 -6.08 -0.48 12.77
C THR A 74 -6.98 -0.85 13.94
N LYS A 75 -6.63 -1.89 14.70
CA LYS A 75 -7.50 -2.42 15.76
C LYS A 75 -7.39 -1.64 17.07
N ALA A 76 -6.23 -1.05 17.33
CA ALA A 76 -5.98 -0.34 18.57
C ALA A 76 -6.79 0.95 18.67
N ARG A 77 -7.37 1.18 19.85
CA ARG A 77 -8.22 2.35 20.14
C ARG A 77 -7.44 3.49 20.77
N ASN A 78 -6.32 3.17 21.42
CA ASN A 78 -5.45 4.14 22.08
C ASN A 78 -3.95 3.75 21.93
N PRO A 79 -3.01 4.68 22.19
CA PRO A 79 -1.59 4.44 21.96
C PRO A 79 -1.01 3.29 22.80
N ALA A 80 -1.49 3.08 24.02
CA ALA A 80 -1.03 1.99 24.88
C ALA A 80 -1.44 0.62 24.32
N GLU A 81 -2.68 0.51 23.84
CA GLU A 81 -3.17 -0.69 23.14
C GLU A 81 -2.41 -0.92 21.83
N ALA A 82 -2.12 0.15 21.07
CA ALA A 82 -1.34 0.05 19.84
C ALA A 82 0.07 -0.49 20.11
N ALA A 83 0.73 0.00 21.17
CA ALA A 83 2.02 -0.52 21.62
C ALA A 83 1.93 -2.00 22.00
N GLU A 84 0.96 -2.40 22.82
CA GLU A 84 0.83 -3.80 23.26
C GLU A 84 0.57 -4.76 22.08
N MET A 85 -0.40 -4.42 21.23
CA MET A 85 -0.74 -5.23 20.05
C MET A 85 0.41 -5.33 19.04
N SER A 86 1.20 -4.25 18.90
CA SER A 86 2.34 -4.19 17.99
C SER A 86 3.46 -5.19 18.28
N LYS A 87 3.50 -5.79 19.48
CA LYS A 87 4.42 -6.89 19.79
C LYS A 87 4.16 -8.13 18.92
N LYS A 88 2.92 -8.31 18.45
CA LYS A 88 2.53 -9.41 17.53
C LYS A 88 2.33 -8.89 16.10
N HIS A 89 1.57 -7.81 15.94
CA HIS A 89 1.27 -7.22 14.65
C HIS A 89 1.29 -5.71 14.76
N ALA A 90 2.15 -5.04 13.99
CA ALA A 90 2.24 -3.59 13.92
C ALA A 90 0.85 -2.92 13.93
N GLN A 91 0.73 -1.79 14.58
CA GLN A 91 -0.52 -1.03 14.64
C GLN A 91 -0.27 0.40 14.21
N TYR A 92 -1.19 0.98 13.47
CA TYR A 92 -1.23 2.42 13.23
C TYR A 92 -1.47 3.17 14.55
N MET A 93 -1.01 4.41 14.58
CA MET A 93 -1.40 5.33 15.65
C MET A 93 -2.92 5.53 15.58
N PRO A 94 -3.66 5.40 16.70
CA PRO A 94 -5.09 5.69 16.73
C PRO A 94 -5.39 7.10 16.23
N GLY A 95 -6.48 7.26 15.48
CA GLY A 95 -6.88 8.54 14.87
C GLY A 95 -6.21 8.84 13.52
N ILE A 96 -5.25 8.04 13.07
CA ILE A 96 -4.72 8.16 11.70
C ILE A 96 -5.77 7.68 10.69
N VAL A 97 -6.05 8.51 9.69
CA VAL A 97 -6.76 8.11 8.47
C VAL A 97 -5.80 7.32 7.58
N ARG A 98 -5.74 6.00 7.80
CA ARG A 98 -4.81 5.06 7.16
C ARG A 98 -4.67 5.28 5.65
N GLU A 99 -5.78 5.29 4.92
CA GLU A 99 -5.78 5.38 3.46
C GLU A 99 -5.13 6.66 2.94
N ARG A 100 -5.31 7.78 3.66
CA ARG A 100 -4.67 9.06 3.32
C ARG A 100 -3.16 9.00 3.53
N LEU A 101 -2.71 8.35 4.60
CA LEU A 101 -1.31 8.18 4.92
C LEU A 101 -0.61 7.23 3.92
N GLU A 102 -1.22 6.09 3.62
CA GLU A 102 -0.73 5.11 2.64
C GLU A 102 -0.65 5.73 1.25
N ARG A 103 -1.70 6.44 0.81
CA ARG A 103 -1.69 7.12 -0.48
C ARG A 103 -0.61 8.18 -0.55
N ARG A 104 -0.41 8.98 0.52
CA ARG A 104 0.70 9.93 0.62
C ARG A 104 2.05 9.22 0.46
N ALA A 105 2.28 8.14 1.20
CA ALA A 105 3.52 7.38 1.12
C ALA A 105 3.82 6.88 -0.29
N LEU A 106 2.81 6.37 -1.01
CA LEU A 106 2.98 5.84 -2.36
C LEU A 106 3.32 6.88 -3.42
N ARG A 107 2.94 8.16 -3.22
CA ARG A 107 3.20 9.19 -4.23
C ARG A 107 4.69 9.28 -4.54
N MET A 108 5.03 9.37 -5.82
CA MET A 108 6.42 9.44 -6.25
C MET A 108 7.13 10.70 -5.77
N ASP A 109 6.43 11.76 -5.39
CA ASP A 109 7.03 12.96 -4.79
C ASP A 109 7.48 12.76 -3.33
N THR A 110 7.01 11.69 -2.68
CA THR A 110 7.34 11.39 -1.28
C THR A 110 8.64 10.59 -1.25
N PRO A 111 9.71 11.12 -0.62
CA PRO A 111 10.99 10.41 -0.54
C PRO A 111 10.81 9.02 0.08
N GLY A 112 11.53 8.06 -0.47
CA GLY A 112 11.47 6.68 -0.02
C GLY A 112 12.33 5.77 -0.87
N VAL A 113 12.46 4.53 -0.42
CA VAL A 113 13.17 3.46 -1.13
C VAL A 113 12.15 2.52 -1.75
N LEU A 114 12.26 2.31 -3.06
CA LEU A 114 11.46 1.33 -3.78
C LEU A 114 12.17 -0.02 -3.86
N ARG A 115 11.38 -1.10 -3.81
CA ARG A 115 11.77 -2.47 -4.09
C ARG A 115 10.65 -3.16 -4.83
N GLU A 116 10.98 -4.09 -5.69
CA GLU A 116 10.01 -4.98 -6.33
C GLU A 116 10.39 -6.42 -6.00
N ASN A 117 9.39 -7.24 -5.73
CA ASN A 117 9.57 -8.68 -5.57
C ASN A 117 8.27 -9.39 -5.97
N GLN A 118 8.36 -10.31 -6.93
CA GLN A 118 7.27 -11.17 -7.39
C GLN A 118 5.98 -10.40 -7.76
N GLY A 119 6.12 -9.28 -8.48
CA GLY A 119 4.99 -8.46 -8.92
C GLY A 119 4.36 -7.62 -7.80
N THR A 120 5.01 -7.56 -6.63
CA THR A 120 4.64 -6.66 -5.55
C THR A 120 5.64 -5.52 -5.46
N LEU A 121 5.15 -4.29 -5.54
CA LEU A 121 5.95 -3.09 -5.33
C LEU A 121 5.92 -2.73 -3.85
N PHE A 122 7.09 -2.61 -3.23
CA PHE A 122 7.27 -2.12 -1.87
C PHE A 122 7.89 -0.73 -1.90
N LYS A 123 7.35 0.16 -1.08
CA LYS A 123 7.94 1.47 -0.82
C LYS A 123 8.14 1.67 0.67
N PHE A 124 9.37 1.97 1.05
CA PHE A 124 9.75 2.28 2.42
C PHE A 124 9.89 3.78 2.56
N VAL A 125 9.17 4.38 3.51
CA VAL A 125 9.15 5.82 3.75
C VAL A 125 9.39 6.11 5.22
N LYS A 126 10.01 7.27 5.50
CA LYS A 126 10.14 7.84 6.85
C LYS A 126 9.24 9.08 6.94
N PHE A 127 8.59 9.24 8.08
CA PHE A 127 7.77 10.41 8.42
C PHE A 127 8.40 11.20 9.56
N GLU A 128 8.01 12.47 9.67
CA GLU A 128 8.45 13.37 10.75
C GLU A 128 7.76 13.07 12.07
N SER A 129 6.58 12.45 12.03
CA SER A 129 5.78 12.06 13.20
C SER A 129 5.58 10.55 13.25
N PRO A 130 5.40 9.96 14.45
CA PRO A 130 5.10 8.55 14.57
C PRO A 130 3.83 8.18 13.79
N VAL A 131 3.93 7.17 12.93
CA VAL A 131 2.81 6.66 12.14
C VAL A 131 2.13 5.46 12.79
N GLY A 132 2.78 4.87 13.78
CA GLY A 132 2.27 3.72 14.51
C GLY A 132 3.29 3.11 15.42
N TYR A 133 3.10 1.82 15.69
CA TYR A 133 3.89 1.01 16.59
C TYR A 133 4.27 -0.31 15.91
N ASP A 134 5.49 -0.75 16.17
CA ASP A 134 6.00 -2.06 15.79
C ASP A 134 6.92 -2.57 16.91
N LEU A 135 6.81 -3.85 17.26
CA LEU A 135 7.58 -4.46 18.36
C LEU A 135 7.46 -3.73 19.71
N GLY A 136 6.29 -3.16 20.00
CA GLY A 136 6.04 -2.43 21.26
C GLY A 136 6.50 -0.98 21.28
N LYS A 137 7.11 -0.48 20.20
CA LYS A 137 7.73 0.86 20.16
C LYS A 137 7.11 1.73 19.07
N PRO A 138 7.01 3.05 19.29
CA PRO A 138 6.57 3.96 18.24
C PRO A 138 7.54 3.91 17.06
N THR A 139 7.02 4.01 15.85
CA THR A 139 7.81 4.06 14.63
C THR A 139 7.40 5.20 13.71
N TYR A 140 8.41 5.73 13.03
CA TYR A 140 8.34 6.80 12.04
C TYR A 140 8.39 6.23 10.63
N PHE A 141 8.61 4.92 10.48
CA PHE A 141 8.75 4.28 9.18
C PHE A 141 7.51 3.48 8.83
N MET A 142 7.21 3.45 7.55
CA MET A 142 6.15 2.61 6.98
C MET A 142 6.66 1.94 5.72
N ARG A 143 6.30 0.67 5.56
CA ARG A 143 6.33 -0.02 4.28
C ARG A 143 4.92 0.02 3.69
N VAL A 144 4.76 0.56 2.49
CA VAL A 144 3.51 0.40 1.72
C VAL A 144 3.78 -0.57 0.58
N GLU A 145 2.87 -1.49 0.38
CA GLU A 145 2.95 -2.47 -0.70
C GLU A 145 1.76 -2.32 -1.64
N ILE A 146 2.01 -2.51 -2.93
CA ILE A 146 0.98 -2.66 -3.96
C ILE A 146 1.15 -4.05 -4.54
N GLY A 147 0.17 -4.91 -4.29
CA GLY A 147 0.17 -6.29 -4.79
C GLY A 147 -0.16 -6.38 -6.28
N PRO A 148 -0.06 -7.59 -6.86
CA PRO A 148 -0.36 -7.82 -8.28
C PRO A 148 -1.83 -7.55 -8.65
N THR A 149 -2.74 -7.53 -7.67
CA THR A 149 -4.16 -7.17 -7.85
C THR A 149 -4.40 -5.65 -7.89
N GLY A 150 -3.36 -4.83 -7.73
CA GLY A 150 -3.47 -3.37 -7.66
C GLY A 150 -4.04 -2.86 -6.34
N GLU A 151 -4.19 -3.74 -5.34
CA GLU A 151 -4.58 -3.35 -4.00
C GLU A 151 -3.33 -2.94 -3.19
N PHE A 152 -3.45 -1.85 -2.43
CA PHE A 152 -2.37 -1.37 -1.58
C PHE A 152 -2.75 -1.34 -0.10
N HIS A 153 -1.75 -1.54 0.76
CA HIS A 153 -1.87 -1.31 2.19
C HIS A 153 -0.49 -1.08 2.80
N GLY A 154 -0.47 -0.44 3.96
CA GLY A 154 0.75 -0.08 4.67
C GLY A 154 0.94 -0.86 5.97
N HIS A 155 2.20 -0.88 6.40
CA HIS A 155 2.70 -1.53 7.59
C HIS A 155 3.61 -0.54 8.32
N PRO A 156 3.20 0.00 9.49
CA PRO A 156 4.16 0.62 10.40
C PRO A 156 5.28 -0.39 10.69
N MET A 157 6.54 0.05 10.60
CA MET A 157 7.68 -0.88 10.64
C MET A 157 8.80 -0.29 11.46
N SER A 158 9.36 -1.05 12.40
CA SER A 158 10.46 -0.60 13.24
C SER A 158 11.74 -0.34 12.42
N PRO A 159 12.61 0.57 12.86
CA PRO A 159 13.83 0.93 12.12
C PRO A 159 14.71 -0.29 11.78
N ASN A 160 14.84 -1.23 12.72
CA ASN A 160 15.62 -2.46 12.51
C ASN A 160 15.04 -3.30 11.38
N ARG A 161 13.71 -3.54 11.38
CA ARG A 161 13.07 -4.31 10.32
C ARG A 161 13.14 -3.62 8.96
N VAL A 162 13.07 -2.29 8.92
CA VAL A 162 13.29 -1.53 7.69
C VAL A 162 14.71 -1.75 7.19
N ARG A 163 15.71 -1.57 8.06
CA ARG A 163 17.12 -1.82 7.76
C ARG A 163 17.35 -3.24 7.22
N ASP A 164 16.78 -4.25 7.86
CA ASP A 164 16.88 -5.64 7.41
C ASP A 164 16.26 -5.84 6.00
N SER A 165 15.25 -5.03 5.65
CA SER A 165 14.55 -5.14 4.36
C SER A 165 15.26 -4.42 3.21
N ILE A 166 15.95 -3.31 3.47
CA ILE A 166 16.55 -2.47 2.43
C ILE A 166 18.08 -2.40 2.47
N GLY A 167 18.70 -2.91 3.55
CA GLY A 167 20.13 -2.85 3.80
C GLY A 167 20.59 -1.53 4.45
N ASP A 168 21.78 -1.54 5.02
CA ASP A 168 22.32 -0.42 5.81
C ASP A 168 22.48 0.88 5.00
N ALA A 169 22.97 0.78 3.77
CA ALA A 169 23.22 1.94 2.92
C ALA A 169 21.93 2.70 2.59
N ASP A 170 20.88 1.97 2.18
CA ASP A 170 19.58 2.56 1.85
C ASP A 170 18.83 2.99 3.11
N PHE A 171 18.99 2.28 4.22
CA PHE A 171 18.43 2.70 5.51
C PHE A 171 19.04 4.02 5.99
N LYS A 172 20.35 4.19 5.84
CA LYS A 172 21.04 5.44 6.15
C LYS A 172 20.50 6.59 5.29
N ALA A 173 20.42 6.40 3.98
CA ALA A 173 19.89 7.41 3.05
C ALA A 173 18.41 7.76 3.31
N LEU A 174 17.60 6.80 3.78
CA LEU A 174 16.21 7.03 4.18
C LEU A 174 16.08 7.75 5.55
N SER A 175 17.13 7.69 6.37
CA SER A 175 17.14 8.22 7.74
C SER A 175 17.70 9.63 7.85
N GLU A 176 18.49 10.07 6.86
CA GLU A 176 18.98 11.44 6.68
C GLU A 176 17.86 12.38 6.22
#